data_AF-A0A5K7ZF23-F1
#
_entry.id   AF-A0A5K7ZF23-F1
#
_cell.length_a   1.000
_cell.length_b   1.000
_cell.length_c   1.000
_cell.angle_alpha   90.00
_cell.angle_beta   90.00
_cell.angle_gamma   90.00
#
_symmetry.space_group_name_H-M   'P 1'
#
loop_
_entity.id
_entity.type
_entity.pdbx_description
1 polymer ?
#
loop_
_entity_poly.entity_id
_entity_poly.type
_entity_poly.pdbx_seq_one_letter_code
_entity_poly.pdbx_strand_id
1 'polypeptide(L)'
;MAKNASGTHRSWQTAISRRKYGFDDFGDDPAFGHWYTSGYRSGRIKIDPYEAVKPLIRHLEIYDRLRQKIERQGGIIEELEALIVVLTQKICLEGYFGKTSVALTDPTAVRSALYDIDDTLRLQARELRSGMTGYYICRIVDIYYADFNSLIVEDLYCSPGYPMPDKRFVRLMRGGRETSFLRLSPYRSQIEKRIEAQQDPEHPWEAEPDQLQYDLGRYVLNPAWHEDQYPGMHAADHFELRKFPQAIELLYMELSGELCELRGQLDPKENDILQSTVSHPFLFGFLKMLEELNGTELNELPKEGLIHYINLQKAFSEFLGIEIPWGRHKTKMSLNTLLLSNFSRLDLVGKALKKSETALEAKRQLEATAQKIMRMATQKG
;
A
#
# COMPACT_ATOMS: atom_id res chain seq x y z
N MET A 1 -71.35 11.81 27.20
CA MET A 1 -71.16 12.82 26.12
C MET A 1 -69.66 12.86 25.82
N ALA A 2 -69.12 11.99 24.95
CA ALA A 2 -69.12 12.03 23.49
C ALA A 2 -68.14 13.05 22.87
N LYS A 3 -67.14 12.51 22.14
CA LYS A 3 -66.28 13.06 21.06
C LYS A 3 -65.08 13.93 21.46
N ASN A 4 -63.94 13.99 20.75
CA ASN A 4 -63.14 13.11 19.86
C ASN A 4 -62.01 14.01 19.31
N ALA A 5 -60.80 13.46 19.11
CA ALA A 5 -59.73 13.82 18.15
C ALA A 5 -58.35 13.69 18.84
N SER A 6 -57.59 12.60 18.68
CA SER A 6 -56.79 12.16 17.51
C SER A 6 -55.59 13.05 17.19
N GLY A 7 -54.40 12.59 17.58
CA GLY A 7 -53.10 13.09 17.14
C GLY A 7 -52.03 12.04 17.44
N THR A 8 -51.48 11.45 16.38
CA THR A 8 -50.77 10.18 16.30
C THR A 8 -49.29 10.27 16.69
N HIS A 9 -48.88 9.53 17.73
CA HIS A 9 -47.50 9.07 17.95
C HIS A 9 -47.55 7.54 18.08
N ARG A 10 -46.93 6.80 17.16
CA ARG A 10 -46.78 5.33 17.26
C ARG A 10 -45.34 4.99 17.58
N SER A 11 -45.16 4.52 18.81
CA SER A 11 -44.02 3.76 19.32
C SER A 11 -43.95 2.38 18.67
N TRP A 12 -42.74 1.93 18.33
CA TRP A 12 -42.48 0.56 17.87
C TRP A 12 -41.94 -0.28 19.03
N GLN A 13 -42.81 -1.13 19.56
CA GLN A 13 -42.60 -2.35 20.36
C GLN A 13 -43.94 -3.09 20.20
N THR A 14 -44.12 -4.37 19.87
CA THR A 14 -43.31 -5.59 19.69
C THR A 14 -44.29 -6.56 18.99
N ALA A 15 -43.84 -7.47 18.12
CA ALA A 15 -44.38 -8.85 18.08
C ALA A 15 -43.87 -9.64 16.87
N ILE A 16 -43.11 -10.67 17.22
CA ILE A 16 -42.89 -11.91 16.50
C ILE A 16 -44.22 -12.46 15.97
N SER A 17 -44.35 -12.59 14.65
CA SER A 17 -45.29 -13.53 14.05
C SER A 17 -44.64 -14.19 12.83
N ARG A 18 -44.51 -15.50 12.92
CA ARG A 18 -44.09 -16.44 11.88
C ARG A 18 -44.91 -16.23 10.59
N ARG A 19 -44.22 -15.86 9.51
CA ARG A 19 -44.58 -16.21 8.12
C ARG A 19 -43.29 -16.77 7.52
N LYS A 20 -43.11 -18.08 7.37
CA LYS A 20 -43.60 -18.89 6.23
C LYS A 20 -43.51 -18.11 4.92
N TYR A 21 -42.28 -17.82 4.50
CA TYR A 21 -41.92 -17.76 3.09
C TYR A 21 -40.81 -18.79 2.88
N GLY A 22 -40.98 -19.61 1.85
CA GLY A 22 -40.11 -20.73 1.53
C GLY A 22 -38.66 -20.28 1.43
N PHE A 23 -37.83 -20.95 2.22
CA PHE A 23 -36.40 -20.78 2.29
C PHE A 23 -35.80 -22.07 1.74
N ASP A 24 -36.11 -22.35 0.49
CA ASP A 24 -35.49 -23.40 -0.30
C ASP A 24 -35.06 -22.70 -1.60
N ASP A 25 -33.79 -22.82 -1.95
CA ASP A 25 -33.18 -22.38 -3.23
C ASP A 25 -32.76 -20.90 -3.37
N PHE A 26 -32.02 -20.36 -2.38
CA PHE A 26 -30.91 -19.45 -2.73
C PHE A 26 -29.73 -20.33 -3.13
N GLY A 27 -29.68 -20.64 -4.42
CA GLY A 27 -28.54 -21.27 -5.04
C GLY A 27 -27.26 -20.49 -4.77
N ASP A 28 -26.17 -21.24 -4.67
CA ASP A 28 -24.77 -20.82 -4.80
C ASP A 28 -24.62 -19.38 -5.32
N ASP A 29 -24.46 -18.43 -4.40
CA ASP A 29 -24.07 -17.06 -4.73
C ASP A 29 -22.58 -17.09 -5.09
N PRO A 30 -22.18 -16.88 -6.36
CA PRO A 30 -20.78 -17.00 -6.79
C PRO A 30 -19.95 -15.75 -6.41
N ALA A 31 -20.38 -14.99 -5.39
CA ALA A 31 -19.86 -13.67 -5.07
C ALA A 31 -18.42 -13.64 -4.51
N PHE A 32 -17.81 -14.77 -4.10
CA PHE A 32 -16.55 -14.72 -3.35
C PHE A 32 -15.44 -15.71 -3.76
N GLY A 33 -15.59 -16.52 -4.81
CA GLY A 33 -14.69 -17.68 -5.00
C GLY A 33 -13.71 -17.72 -6.18
N HIS A 34 -13.90 -16.98 -7.28
CA HIS A 34 -13.19 -17.32 -8.54
C HIS A 34 -12.80 -16.13 -9.45
N TRP A 35 -12.57 -14.95 -8.89
CA TRP A 35 -12.45 -13.72 -9.70
C TRP A 35 -11.03 -13.33 -10.16
N TYR A 36 -9.99 -14.08 -9.79
CA TYR A 36 -8.61 -13.80 -10.23
C TYR A 36 -8.23 -14.36 -11.60
N THR A 37 -9.04 -15.27 -12.12
CA THR A 37 -9.04 -15.51 -13.55
C THR A 37 -10.29 -14.86 -14.09
N SER A 38 -10.17 -14.10 -15.17
CA SER A 38 -11.32 -13.86 -16.03
C SER A 38 -11.77 -15.24 -16.58
N GLY A 39 -12.52 -16.02 -15.79
CA GLY A 39 -13.14 -17.27 -16.20
C GLY A 39 -14.08 -17.10 -17.39
N TYR A 40 -14.40 -15.84 -17.73
CA TYR A 40 -15.09 -15.45 -18.96
C TYR A 40 -14.24 -15.50 -20.25
N ARG A 41 -12.97 -15.91 -20.19
CA ARG A 41 -12.11 -16.05 -21.38
C ARG A 41 -11.60 -17.48 -21.57
N SER A 42 -12.47 -18.47 -21.40
CA SER A 42 -12.24 -19.93 -21.55
C SER A 42 -11.80 -20.41 -22.96
N GLY A 43 -11.21 -19.55 -23.78
CA GLY A 43 -10.64 -19.90 -25.09
C GLY A 43 -9.51 -19.00 -25.57
N ARG A 44 -8.98 -18.09 -24.73
CA ARG A 44 -7.82 -17.28 -25.12
C ARG A 44 -6.52 -17.98 -24.74
N ILE A 45 -5.51 -17.85 -25.61
CA ILE A 45 -4.15 -18.33 -25.33
C ILE A 45 -3.69 -17.68 -24.03
N LYS A 46 -3.26 -18.48 -23.05
CA LYS A 46 -2.66 -17.97 -21.81
C LYS A 46 -1.34 -17.32 -22.18
N ILE A 47 -1.27 -16.00 -22.08
CA ILE A 47 -0.06 -15.21 -22.29
C ILE A 47 0.55 -14.96 -20.92
N ASP A 48 1.84 -15.25 -20.76
CA ASP A 48 2.59 -14.84 -19.59
C ASP A 48 2.88 -13.33 -19.70
N PRO A 49 2.31 -12.47 -18.83
CA PRO A 49 2.51 -11.03 -18.90
C PRO A 49 3.98 -10.63 -18.78
N TYR A 50 4.78 -11.38 -18.01
CA TYR A 50 6.20 -11.10 -17.82
C TYR A 50 6.96 -11.28 -19.13
N GLU A 51 6.80 -12.45 -19.78
CA GLU A 51 7.45 -12.74 -21.06
C GLU A 51 7.01 -11.79 -22.17
N ALA A 52 5.72 -11.46 -22.22
CA ALA A 52 5.16 -10.58 -23.24
C ALA A 52 5.67 -9.13 -23.14
N VAL A 53 5.99 -8.66 -21.93
CA VAL A 53 6.46 -7.28 -21.68
C VAL A 53 7.99 -7.15 -21.76
N LYS A 54 8.75 -8.25 -21.73
CA LYS A 54 10.23 -8.23 -21.83
C LYS A 54 10.79 -7.39 -22.98
N PRO A 55 10.25 -7.40 -24.21
CA PRO A 55 10.76 -6.56 -25.29
C PRO A 55 10.71 -5.07 -24.95
N LEU A 56 9.63 -4.61 -24.31
CA LEU A 56 9.50 -3.23 -23.84
C LEU A 56 10.49 -2.91 -22.72
N ILE A 57 10.65 -3.82 -21.75
CA ILE A 57 11.59 -3.65 -20.63
C ILE A 57 13.02 -3.49 -21.14
N ARG A 58 13.49 -4.39 -22.02
CA ARG A 58 14.83 -4.30 -22.63
C ARG A 58 15.04 -2.97 -23.34
N HIS A 59 14.00 -2.47 -23.99
CA HIS A 59 14.03 -1.19 -24.68
C HIS A 59 14.16 -0.01 -23.71
N LEU A 60 13.41 -0.05 -22.61
CA LEU A 60 13.52 0.93 -21.53
C LEU A 60 14.89 0.89 -20.84
N GLU A 61 15.50 -0.29 -20.67
CA GLU A 61 16.86 -0.43 -20.13
C GLU A 61 17.92 0.18 -21.05
N ILE A 62 17.75 0.07 -22.37
CA ILE A 62 18.62 0.76 -23.35
C ILE A 62 18.45 2.28 -23.21
N TYR A 63 17.21 2.76 -23.16
CA TYR A 63 16.89 4.16 -22.94
C TYR A 63 17.52 4.69 -21.64
N ASP A 64 17.34 3.98 -20.52
CA ASP A 64 17.83 4.42 -19.21
C ASP A 64 19.36 4.43 -19.14
N ARG A 65 20.06 3.52 -19.82
CA ARG A 65 21.52 3.56 -19.93
C ARG A 65 22.01 4.82 -20.66
N LEU A 66 21.37 5.18 -21.77
CA LEU A 66 21.70 6.41 -22.51
C LEU A 66 21.35 7.66 -21.69
N ARG A 67 20.15 7.70 -21.09
CA ARG A 67 19.71 8.79 -20.21
C ARG A 67 20.69 9.02 -19.07
N GLN A 68 21.06 7.98 -18.33
CA GLN A 68 22.00 8.10 -17.21
C GLN A 68 23.39 8.57 -17.65
N LYS A 69 23.83 8.17 -18.86
CA LYS A 69 25.10 8.63 -19.41
C LYS A 69 25.06 10.15 -19.65
N ILE A 70 24.02 10.63 -20.33
CA ILE A 70 23.76 12.05 -20.59
C ILE A 70 23.67 12.85 -19.28
N GLU A 71 22.92 12.34 -18.30
CA GLU A 71 22.74 13.01 -16.99
C GLU A 71 24.04 13.15 -16.19
N ARG A 72 24.96 12.18 -16.33
CA ARG A 72 26.23 12.17 -15.58
C ARG A 72 27.35 12.94 -16.27
N GLN A 73 27.40 12.88 -17.60
CA GLN A 73 28.57 13.34 -18.38
C GLN A 73 28.29 14.64 -19.13
N GLY A 74 27.02 15.06 -19.24
CA GLY A 74 26.59 16.06 -20.21
C GLY A 74 26.47 15.41 -21.58
N GLY A 75 25.27 15.46 -22.17
CA GLY A 75 24.99 14.78 -23.43
C GLY A 75 25.65 15.44 -24.63
N ILE A 76 26.19 14.64 -25.55
CA ILE A 76 26.59 15.08 -26.89
C ILE A 76 25.45 14.83 -27.90
N ILE A 77 25.55 15.44 -29.10
CA ILE A 77 24.50 15.35 -30.13
C ILE A 77 24.23 13.89 -30.52
N GLU A 78 25.28 13.08 -30.67
CA GLU A 78 25.20 11.68 -31.05
C GLU A 78 24.43 10.84 -30.01
N GLU A 79 24.51 11.20 -28.73
CA GLU A 79 23.77 10.52 -27.65
C GLU A 79 22.30 10.91 -27.64
N LEU A 80 22.00 12.17 -27.97
CA LEU A 80 20.62 12.64 -28.15
C LEU A 80 19.97 11.99 -29.37
N GLU A 81 20.71 11.85 -30.48
CA GLU A 81 20.28 11.11 -31.66
C GLU A 81 20.03 9.64 -31.33
N ALA A 82 20.94 8.98 -30.60
CA ALA A 82 20.74 7.62 -30.14
C ALA A 82 19.48 7.47 -29.27
N LEU A 83 19.22 8.46 -28.39
CA LEU A 83 18.02 8.47 -27.56
C LEU A 83 16.75 8.64 -28.40
N ILE A 84 16.76 9.52 -29.41
CA ILE A 84 15.64 9.66 -30.37
C ILE A 84 15.39 8.35 -31.13
N VAL A 85 16.45 7.69 -31.59
CA VAL A 85 16.35 6.38 -32.26
C VAL A 85 15.68 5.37 -31.33
N VAL A 86 16.11 5.28 -30.07
CA VAL A 86 15.48 4.39 -29.09
C VAL A 86 14.01 4.77 -28.88
N LEU A 87 13.67 6.04 -28.65
CA LEU A 87 12.26 6.41 -28.41
C LEU A 87 11.34 6.10 -29.60
N THR A 88 11.84 6.24 -30.83
CA THR A 88 11.05 6.07 -32.07
C THR A 88 11.05 4.64 -32.61
N GLN A 89 12.03 3.81 -32.21
CA GLN A 89 12.15 2.43 -32.64
C GLN A 89 10.90 1.63 -32.30
N LYS A 90 10.42 0.86 -33.27
CA LYS A 90 9.26 0.00 -33.13
C LYS A 90 9.60 -1.24 -32.29
N ILE A 91 8.76 -1.51 -31.30
CA ILE A 91 8.80 -2.65 -30.39
C ILE A 91 7.61 -3.53 -30.72
N CYS A 92 7.84 -4.81 -30.97
CA CYS A 92 6.78 -5.78 -31.19
C CYS A 92 6.38 -6.40 -29.84
N LEU A 93 5.11 -6.22 -29.45
CA LEU A 93 4.51 -6.83 -28.26
C LEU A 93 3.46 -7.84 -28.70
N GLU A 94 3.39 -8.98 -28.01
CA GLU A 94 2.45 -10.07 -28.31
C GLU A 94 1.39 -10.13 -27.21
N GLY A 95 0.16 -9.77 -27.56
CA GLY A 95 -1.01 -9.78 -26.68
C GLY A 95 -2.09 -10.74 -27.17
N TYR A 96 -3.26 -10.71 -26.53
CA TYR A 96 -4.35 -11.63 -26.84
C TYR A 96 -4.86 -11.52 -28.27
N PHE A 97 -4.77 -10.33 -28.89
CA PHE A 97 -5.19 -10.09 -30.27
C PHE A 97 -4.04 -10.17 -31.29
N GLY A 98 -2.88 -10.66 -30.87
CA GLY A 98 -1.71 -10.91 -31.73
C GLY A 98 -0.57 -9.91 -31.51
N LYS A 99 0.24 -9.72 -32.54
CA LYS A 99 1.44 -8.88 -32.48
C LYS A 99 1.12 -7.43 -32.81
N THR A 100 1.41 -6.53 -31.89
CA THR A 100 1.24 -5.09 -32.04
C THR A 100 2.60 -4.39 -32.06
N SER A 101 2.81 -3.49 -33.02
CA SER A 101 4.04 -2.70 -33.17
C SER A 101 3.86 -1.32 -32.56
N VAL A 102 4.56 -1.04 -31.46
CA VAL A 102 4.45 0.21 -30.68
C VAL A 102 5.78 0.97 -30.64
N ALA A 103 5.76 2.24 -30.25
CA ALA A 103 6.99 3.02 -29.98
C ALA A 103 6.78 3.86 -28.72
N LEU A 104 7.86 4.19 -27.99
CA LEU A 104 7.76 4.98 -26.76
C LEU A 104 7.26 6.42 -27.01
N THR A 105 7.45 6.93 -28.24
CA THR A 105 6.86 8.21 -28.68
C THR A 105 5.33 8.18 -28.80
N ASP A 106 4.70 7.00 -28.80
CA ASP A 106 3.24 6.83 -28.83
C ASP A 106 2.73 6.14 -27.54
N PRO A 107 2.53 6.91 -26.45
CA PRO A 107 2.11 6.35 -25.17
C PRO A 107 0.69 5.76 -25.20
N THR A 108 -0.14 6.11 -26.18
CA THR A 108 -1.47 5.52 -26.31
C THR A 108 -1.37 4.13 -26.91
N ALA A 109 -0.60 3.95 -27.98
CA ALA A 109 -0.35 2.62 -28.55
C ALA A 109 0.31 1.67 -27.55
N VAL A 110 1.29 2.14 -26.77
CA VAL A 110 1.93 1.30 -25.73
C VAL A 110 0.93 0.89 -24.65
N ARG A 111 0.10 1.82 -24.15
CA ARG A 111 -0.95 1.47 -23.16
C ARG A 111 -1.98 0.49 -23.71
N SER A 112 -2.42 0.67 -24.95
CA SER A 112 -3.34 -0.28 -25.60
C SER A 112 -2.72 -1.67 -25.77
N ALA A 113 -1.45 -1.75 -26.15
CA ALA A 113 -0.75 -3.03 -26.27
C ALA A 113 -0.54 -3.71 -24.90
N LEU A 114 -0.23 -2.94 -23.85
CA LEU A 114 -0.14 -3.49 -22.49
C LEU A 114 -1.49 -4.02 -22.01
N TYR A 115 -2.58 -3.30 -22.26
CA TYR A 115 -3.94 -3.76 -21.95
C TYR A 115 -4.35 -5.02 -22.73
N ASP A 116 -3.87 -5.17 -23.97
CA ASP A 116 -4.04 -6.39 -24.77
C ASP A 116 -3.19 -7.57 -24.25
N ILE A 117 -2.08 -7.33 -23.57
CA ILE A 117 -1.34 -8.39 -22.87
C ILE A 117 -2.09 -8.80 -21.61
N ASP A 118 -2.43 -7.81 -20.77
CA ASP A 118 -3.10 -8.01 -19.50
C ASP A 118 -3.71 -6.67 -19.04
N ASP A 119 -4.99 -6.67 -18.68
CA ASP A 119 -5.73 -5.47 -18.30
C ASP A 119 -5.33 -4.91 -16.92
N THR A 120 -4.46 -5.61 -16.19
CA THR A 120 -3.81 -5.17 -14.95
C THR A 120 -2.50 -4.42 -15.18
N LEU A 121 -1.91 -4.47 -16.38
CA LEU A 121 -0.63 -3.82 -16.67
C LEU A 121 -0.77 -2.30 -16.81
N ARG A 122 0.14 -1.55 -16.19
CA ARG A 122 0.18 -0.09 -16.26
C ARG A 122 1.59 0.38 -16.61
N LEU A 123 1.67 1.35 -17.52
CA LEU A 123 2.87 2.14 -17.79
C LEU A 123 2.62 3.58 -17.35
N GLN A 124 3.48 4.07 -16.46
CA GLN A 124 3.49 5.47 -16.04
C GLN A 124 4.83 6.10 -16.42
N ALA A 125 4.76 7.23 -17.14
CA ALA A 125 5.89 8.11 -17.40
C ALA A 125 5.86 9.32 -16.46
N ARG A 126 7.02 9.77 -16.00
CA ARG A 126 7.19 10.97 -15.16
C ARG A 126 8.43 11.74 -15.58
N GLU A 127 8.39 13.05 -15.45
CA GLU A 127 9.59 13.87 -15.56
C GLU A 127 10.45 13.69 -14.30
N LEU A 128 11.74 13.44 -14.49
CA LEU A 128 12.73 13.32 -13.42
C LEU A 128 13.34 14.70 -13.13
N ARG A 129 14.11 14.81 -12.05
CA ARG A 129 14.80 16.07 -11.70
C ARG A 129 15.76 16.58 -12.77
N SER A 130 16.22 15.69 -13.65
CA SER A 130 17.04 16.00 -14.81
C SER A 130 16.28 16.62 -15.98
N GLY A 131 14.94 16.67 -15.92
CA GLY A 131 14.06 17.01 -17.04
C GLY A 131 13.80 15.85 -18.01
N MET A 132 14.45 14.70 -17.81
CA MET A 132 14.27 13.51 -18.65
C MET A 132 13.11 12.64 -18.15
N THR A 133 12.53 11.83 -19.03
CA THR A 133 11.44 10.92 -18.66
C THR A 133 11.97 9.68 -17.93
N GLY A 134 11.34 9.32 -16.81
CA GLY A 134 11.46 8.01 -16.17
C GLY A 134 10.17 7.22 -16.33
N TYR A 135 10.30 5.91 -16.49
CA TYR A 135 9.20 4.98 -16.72
C TYR A 135 9.02 4.02 -15.56
N TYR A 136 7.78 3.63 -15.32
CA TYR A 136 7.43 2.62 -14.33
C TYR A 136 6.36 1.70 -14.94
N ILE A 137 6.68 0.41 -15.02
CA ILE A 137 5.77 -0.65 -15.44
C ILE A 137 5.45 -1.49 -14.21
N CYS A 138 4.16 -1.63 -13.93
CA CYS A 138 3.69 -2.42 -12.80
C CYS A 138 2.38 -3.12 -13.15
N ARG A 139 2.05 -4.12 -12.33
CA ARG A 139 0.77 -4.80 -12.36
C ARG A 139 -0.10 -4.33 -11.20
N ILE A 140 -1.32 -3.89 -11.52
CA ILE A 140 -2.27 -3.40 -10.52
C ILE A 140 -3.45 -4.34 -10.36
N VAL A 141 -3.87 -4.55 -9.12
CA VAL A 141 -5.13 -5.20 -8.80
C VAL A 141 -6.07 -4.13 -8.25
N ASP A 142 -7.23 -4.00 -8.88
CA ASP A 142 -8.26 -3.08 -8.44
C ASP A 142 -9.05 -3.70 -7.28
N ILE A 143 -9.05 -3.02 -6.13
CA ILE A 143 -9.98 -3.33 -5.05
C ILE A 143 -11.33 -2.73 -5.44
N TYR A 144 -12.32 -3.58 -5.72
CA TYR A 144 -13.68 -3.15 -6.00
C TYR A 144 -14.22 -2.27 -4.85
N TYR A 145 -14.93 -1.18 -5.18
CA TYR A 145 -15.59 -0.22 -4.28
C TYR A 145 -14.73 0.82 -3.55
N ALA A 146 -13.41 0.78 -3.69
CA ALA A 146 -12.57 1.81 -3.08
C ALA A 146 -12.05 2.77 -4.17
N ASP A 147 -12.65 3.97 -4.25
CA ASP A 147 -12.13 5.08 -5.08
C ASP A 147 -10.68 5.46 -4.73
N PHE A 148 -10.19 4.93 -3.62
CA PHE A 148 -8.86 5.10 -3.06
C PHE A 148 -8.34 3.70 -2.73
N ASN A 149 -7.12 3.35 -3.15
CA ASN A 149 -6.39 2.13 -2.75
C ASN A 149 -6.48 0.91 -3.69
N SER A 150 -6.12 1.08 -4.96
CA SER A 150 -5.70 -0.07 -5.76
C SER A 150 -4.31 -0.55 -5.34
N LEU A 151 -4.03 -1.83 -5.57
CA LEU A 151 -2.80 -2.49 -5.13
C LEU A 151 -1.84 -2.64 -6.29
N ILE A 152 -0.56 -2.31 -6.09
CA ILE A 152 0.50 -2.75 -6.99
C ILE A 152 1.03 -4.08 -6.45
N VAL A 153 0.70 -5.16 -7.15
CA VAL A 153 1.09 -6.52 -6.76
C VAL A 153 2.46 -6.92 -7.30
N GLU A 154 2.94 -6.22 -8.33
CA GLU A 154 4.18 -6.56 -9.01
C GLU A 154 4.82 -5.33 -9.68
N ASP A 155 6.14 -5.18 -9.50
CA ASP A 155 6.96 -4.21 -10.21
C ASP A 155 7.69 -4.91 -11.34
N LEU A 156 7.32 -4.62 -12.58
CA LEU A 156 7.97 -5.22 -13.76
C LEU A 156 9.18 -4.40 -14.20
N TYR A 157 9.11 -3.08 -14.08
CA TYR A 157 10.20 -2.18 -14.41
C TYR A 157 10.09 -0.86 -13.66
N CYS A 158 11.21 -0.33 -13.18
CA CYS A 158 11.28 1.00 -12.58
C CYS A 158 12.57 1.69 -13.01
N SER A 159 12.44 2.79 -13.77
CA SER A 159 13.58 3.60 -14.18
C SER A 159 14.36 4.08 -12.95
N PRO A 160 15.70 4.02 -12.94
CA PRO A 160 16.46 4.50 -11.79
C PRO A 160 16.25 6.00 -11.55
N GLY A 161 15.87 6.34 -10.31
CA GLY A 161 15.51 7.71 -9.93
C GLY A 161 14.03 8.07 -10.11
N TYR A 162 13.18 7.12 -10.53
CA TYR A 162 11.73 7.32 -10.58
C TYR A 162 11.21 7.80 -9.21
N PRO A 163 10.34 8.83 -9.16
CA PRO A 163 9.92 9.43 -7.90
C PRO A 163 9.00 8.50 -7.10
N MET A 164 9.56 7.82 -6.10
CA MET A 164 8.83 7.04 -5.09
C MET A 164 9.14 7.61 -3.70
N PRO A 165 8.36 8.59 -3.22
CA PRO A 165 8.66 9.29 -1.97
C PRO A 165 8.58 8.35 -0.76
N ASP A 166 7.64 7.40 -0.77
CA ASP A 166 7.47 6.36 0.23
C ASP A 166 7.59 4.98 -0.44
N LYS A 167 8.25 4.02 0.21
CA LYS A 167 8.36 2.64 -0.28
C LYS A 167 7.01 1.90 -0.32
N ARG A 168 6.05 2.37 0.49
CA ARG A 168 4.71 1.81 0.68
C ARG A 168 3.72 2.26 -0.39
N PHE A 169 3.96 3.42 -1.03
CA PHE A 169 2.99 4.03 -1.94
C PHE A 169 3.65 4.46 -3.25
N VAL A 170 2.93 4.31 -4.35
CA VAL A 170 3.31 4.90 -5.64
C VAL A 170 2.15 5.70 -6.20
N ARG A 171 2.44 6.91 -6.68
CA ARG A 171 1.43 7.81 -7.26
C ARG A 171 1.37 7.59 -8.78
N LEU A 172 0.25 7.09 -9.28
CA LEU A 172 0.02 6.82 -10.70
C LEU A 172 -1.14 7.68 -11.22
N MET A 173 -1.16 7.94 -12.53
CA MET A 173 -2.28 8.64 -13.17
C MET A 173 -3.40 7.63 -13.46
N ARG A 174 -4.59 7.87 -12.90
CA ARG A 174 -5.82 7.13 -13.16
C ARG A 174 -6.94 8.12 -13.49
N GLY A 175 -7.59 7.95 -14.65
CA GLY A 175 -8.69 8.84 -15.07
C GLY A 175 -8.31 10.32 -15.13
N GLY A 176 -7.05 10.64 -15.46
CA GLY A 176 -6.55 12.02 -15.50
C GLY A 176 -6.27 12.64 -14.13
N ARG A 177 -6.38 11.88 -13.04
CA ARG A 177 -6.00 12.30 -11.68
C ARG A 177 -4.84 11.48 -11.18
N GLU A 178 -4.03 12.08 -10.33
CA GLU A 178 -2.97 11.38 -9.62
C GLU A 178 -3.56 10.71 -8.38
N THR A 179 -3.50 9.39 -8.34
CA THR A 179 -3.99 8.55 -7.24
C THR A 179 -2.83 7.76 -6.68
N SER A 180 -2.82 7.53 -5.37
CA SER A 180 -1.81 6.68 -4.74
C SER A 180 -2.27 5.23 -4.69
N PHE A 181 -1.30 4.35 -4.91
CA PHE A 181 -1.48 2.91 -4.95
C PHE A 181 -0.62 2.31 -3.86
N LEU A 182 -1.18 1.34 -3.13
CA LEU A 182 -0.46 0.60 -2.11
C LEU A 182 0.49 -0.40 -2.79
N ARG A 183 1.78 -0.32 -2.47
CA ARG A 183 2.82 -1.12 -3.14
C ARG A 183 3.14 -2.38 -2.35
N LEU A 184 2.66 -3.51 -2.88
CA LEU A 184 2.81 -4.85 -2.30
C LEU A 184 3.84 -5.72 -3.05
N SER A 185 4.34 -5.24 -4.18
CA SER A 185 5.35 -5.92 -4.98
C SER A 185 6.59 -6.39 -4.21
N PRO A 186 7.11 -5.72 -3.15
CA PRO A 186 8.24 -6.25 -2.38
C PRO A 186 7.94 -7.57 -1.65
N TYR A 187 6.67 -7.88 -1.42
CA TYR A 187 6.24 -9.08 -0.69
C TYR A 187 6.02 -10.29 -1.60
N ARG A 188 5.88 -10.08 -2.92
CA ARG A 188 5.51 -11.13 -3.88
C ARG A 188 6.39 -12.37 -3.79
N SER A 189 7.70 -12.18 -4.01
CA SER A 189 8.66 -13.29 -4.04
C SER A 189 8.79 -14.04 -2.71
N GLN A 190 8.46 -13.38 -1.60
CA GLN A 190 8.43 -14.02 -0.29
C GLN A 190 7.18 -14.87 -0.13
N ILE A 191 6.02 -14.36 -0.56
CA ILE A 191 4.75 -15.09 -0.58
C ILE A 191 4.86 -16.34 -1.46
N GLU A 192 5.38 -16.20 -2.69
CA GLU A 192 5.62 -17.33 -3.62
C GLU A 192 6.46 -18.44 -2.98
N LYS A 193 7.61 -18.09 -2.39
CA LYS A 193 8.47 -19.05 -1.69
C LYS A 193 7.79 -19.73 -0.50
N ARG A 194 6.90 -19.02 0.20
CA ARG A 194 6.17 -19.57 1.35
C ARG A 194 5.05 -20.50 0.90
N ILE A 195 4.34 -20.17 -0.17
CA ILE A 195 3.38 -21.08 -0.84
C ILE A 195 4.11 -22.37 -1.20
N GLU A 196 5.21 -22.28 -1.96
CA GLU A 196 6.00 -23.44 -2.41
C GLU A 196 6.49 -24.29 -1.23
N ALA A 197 6.96 -23.67 -0.15
CA ALA A 197 7.46 -24.38 1.03
C ALA A 197 6.35 -25.07 1.87
N GLN A 198 5.10 -24.63 1.76
CA GLN A 198 3.95 -25.17 2.48
C GLN A 198 3.00 -25.99 1.60
N GLN A 199 3.38 -26.24 0.34
CA GLN A 199 2.66 -27.15 -0.53
C GLN A 199 2.81 -28.58 -0.02
N ASP A 200 1.68 -29.15 0.38
CA ASP A 200 1.58 -30.59 0.63
C ASP A 200 1.44 -31.29 -0.74
N PRO A 201 2.34 -32.24 -1.08
CA PRO A 201 2.23 -33.00 -2.33
C PRO A 201 0.90 -33.78 -2.46
N GLU A 202 0.28 -34.16 -1.34
CA GLU A 202 -0.99 -34.89 -1.33
C GLU A 202 -2.20 -33.95 -1.39
N HIS A 203 -2.03 -32.70 -0.96
CA HIS A 203 -3.06 -31.67 -0.89
C HIS A 203 -2.51 -30.31 -1.34
N PRO A 204 -2.32 -30.09 -2.65
CA PRO A 204 -1.75 -28.86 -3.16
C PRO A 204 -2.64 -27.68 -2.77
N TRP A 205 -2.02 -26.67 -2.18
CA TRP A 205 -2.74 -25.47 -1.80
C TRP A 205 -3.08 -24.64 -3.03
N GLU A 206 -4.36 -24.31 -3.19
CA GLU A 206 -4.89 -23.65 -4.40
C GLU A 206 -4.69 -22.13 -4.42
N ALA A 207 -4.22 -21.52 -3.33
CA ALA A 207 -4.10 -20.07 -3.26
C ALA A 207 -3.01 -19.55 -4.20
N GLU A 208 -3.40 -18.63 -5.09
CA GLU A 208 -2.46 -17.93 -5.96
C GLU A 208 -1.71 -16.83 -5.18
N PRO A 209 -0.41 -16.58 -5.45
CA PRO A 209 0.34 -15.50 -4.80
C PRO A 209 -0.36 -14.14 -4.86
N ASP A 210 -1.08 -13.89 -5.95
CA ASP A 210 -1.83 -12.66 -6.20
C ASP A 210 -3.00 -12.50 -5.24
N GLN A 211 -3.72 -13.59 -4.95
CA GLN A 211 -4.84 -13.60 -4.02
C GLN A 211 -4.35 -13.27 -2.62
N LEU A 212 -3.28 -13.93 -2.15
CA LEU A 212 -2.70 -13.63 -0.83
C LEU A 212 -2.15 -12.21 -0.73
N GLN A 213 -1.51 -11.71 -1.80
CA GLN A 213 -1.09 -10.32 -1.86
C GLN A 213 -2.30 -9.37 -1.78
N TYR A 214 -3.38 -9.71 -2.47
CA TYR A 214 -4.61 -8.94 -2.39
C TYR A 214 -5.17 -8.96 -0.98
N ASP A 215 -5.29 -10.11 -0.32
CA ASP A 215 -5.86 -10.23 1.03
C ASP A 215 -4.99 -9.48 2.05
N LEU A 216 -3.67 -9.64 1.95
CA LEU A 216 -2.71 -8.85 2.73
C LEU A 216 -2.92 -7.34 2.51
N GLY A 217 -3.05 -6.94 1.26
CA GLY A 217 -3.28 -5.55 0.88
C GLY A 217 -4.59 -5.02 1.44
N ARG A 218 -5.69 -5.67 1.11
CA ARG A 218 -7.06 -5.24 1.39
C ARG A 218 -7.39 -5.25 2.87
N TYR A 219 -7.01 -6.32 3.57
CA TYR A 219 -7.44 -6.55 4.94
C TYR A 219 -6.38 -6.09 5.95
N VAL A 220 -5.09 -6.19 5.65
CA VAL A 220 -4.06 -5.87 6.66
C VAL A 220 -3.44 -4.50 6.41
N LEU A 221 -2.84 -4.29 5.24
CA LEU A 221 -1.96 -3.16 5.02
C LEU A 221 -2.71 -1.88 4.63
N ASN A 222 -3.84 -1.98 3.92
CA ASN A 222 -4.62 -0.81 3.53
C ASN A 222 -5.27 -0.10 4.74
N PRO A 223 -5.84 -0.80 5.74
CA PRO A 223 -6.27 -0.15 6.98
C PRO A 223 -5.11 0.37 7.83
N ALA A 224 -3.94 -0.27 7.79
CA ALA A 224 -2.81 0.12 8.61
C ALA A 224 -1.99 1.28 8.02
N TRP A 225 -1.93 1.40 6.69
CA TRP A 225 -1.07 2.34 5.99
C TRP A 225 -1.88 3.41 5.28
N HIS A 226 -1.56 4.66 5.58
CA HIS A 226 -2.20 5.80 4.96
C HIS A 226 -1.16 6.87 4.56
N GLU A 227 -1.45 7.66 3.53
CA GLU A 227 -0.51 8.64 2.96
C GLU A 227 -0.13 9.75 3.93
N ASP A 228 -1.07 10.17 4.77
CA ASP A 228 -0.87 11.21 5.79
C ASP A 228 0.16 10.82 6.86
N GLN A 229 0.47 9.53 7.00
CA GLN A 229 1.54 9.04 7.86
C GLN A 229 2.93 9.38 7.31
N TYR A 230 3.06 9.72 6.02
CA TYR A 230 4.35 9.89 5.35
C TYR A 230 5.32 10.83 6.09
N PRO A 231 4.94 12.04 6.55
CA PRO A 231 5.86 12.90 7.29
C PRO A 231 6.35 12.24 8.60
N GLY A 232 5.46 11.54 9.31
CA GLY A 232 5.78 10.84 10.54
C GLY A 232 6.72 9.66 10.32
N MET A 233 6.45 8.85 9.29
CA MET A 233 7.31 7.72 8.91
C MET A 233 8.68 8.19 8.44
N HIS A 234 8.73 9.25 7.64
CA HIS A 234 9.99 9.80 7.18
C HIS A 234 10.82 10.34 8.34
N ALA A 235 10.20 11.07 9.28
CA ALA A 235 10.87 11.50 10.50
C ALA A 235 11.36 10.30 11.33
N ALA A 236 10.54 9.26 11.46
CA ALA A 236 10.90 8.05 12.20
C ALA A 236 12.13 7.32 11.64
N ASP A 237 12.23 7.20 10.31
CA ASP A 237 13.39 6.60 9.65
C ASP A 237 14.68 7.36 9.96
N HIS A 238 14.67 8.70 9.84
CA HIS A 238 15.86 9.53 10.09
C HIS A 238 16.23 9.64 11.57
N PHE A 239 15.25 9.52 12.47
CA PHE A 239 15.46 9.60 13.91
C PHE A 239 15.56 8.23 14.58
N GLU A 240 15.51 7.15 13.80
CA GLU A 240 15.54 5.76 14.24
C GLU A 240 14.47 5.48 15.32
N LEU A 241 13.25 6.00 15.12
CA LEU A 241 12.09 5.71 15.95
C LEU A 241 11.49 4.37 15.50
N ARG A 242 11.84 3.28 16.18
CA ARG A 242 11.50 1.92 15.72
C ARG A 242 10.07 1.53 16.06
N LYS A 243 9.55 2.00 17.19
CA LYS A 243 8.22 1.60 17.70
C LYS A 243 7.14 2.58 17.27
N PHE A 244 7.49 3.84 17.05
CA PHE A 244 6.53 4.84 16.61
C PHE A 244 5.79 4.45 15.31
N PRO A 245 6.47 4.01 14.22
CA PRO A 245 5.80 3.52 13.00
C PRO A 245 4.81 2.39 13.28
N GLN A 246 5.22 1.40 14.08
CA GLN A 246 4.38 0.24 14.37
C GLN A 246 3.14 0.62 15.19
N ALA A 247 3.29 1.56 16.14
CA ALA A 247 2.17 2.06 16.93
C ALA A 247 1.18 2.86 16.08
N ILE A 248 1.65 3.72 15.17
CA ILE A 248 0.74 4.48 14.31
C ILE A 248 0.03 3.57 13.29
N GLU A 249 0.71 2.58 12.72
CA GLU A 249 0.10 1.61 11.80
C GLU A 249 -1.00 0.81 12.49
N LEU A 250 -0.73 0.34 13.71
CA LEU A 250 -1.71 -0.37 14.53
C LEU A 250 -2.94 0.50 14.85
N LEU A 251 -2.72 1.75 15.24
CA LEU A 251 -3.81 2.68 15.54
C LEU A 251 -4.64 3.01 14.29
N TYR A 252 -4.01 3.16 13.12
CA TYR A 252 -4.74 3.36 11.87
C TYR A 252 -5.59 2.13 11.53
N MET A 253 -5.05 0.93 11.73
CA MET A 253 -5.80 -0.32 11.54
C MET A 253 -7.02 -0.38 12.47
N GLU A 254 -6.85 -0.01 13.74
CA GLU A 254 -7.92 0.05 14.75
C GLU A 254 -9.00 1.10 14.42
N LEU A 255 -8.60 2.24 13.86
CA LEU A 255 -9.47 3.39 13.60
C LEU A 255 -10.16 3.36 12.23
N SER A 256 -9.51 2.81 11.21
CA SER A 256 -9.98 2.85 9.82
C SER A 256 -10.36 1.48 9.25
N GLY A 257 -9.96 0.41 9.93
CA GLY A 257 -10.30 -0.94 9.53
C GLY A 257 -11.75 -1.30 9.84
N GLU A 258 -12.37 -2.05 8.93
CA GLU A 258 -13.63 -2.73 9.20
C GLU A 258 -13.37 -3.93 10.12
N LEU A 259 -13.24 -3.71 11.43
CA LEU A 259 -12.76 -4.72 12.40
C LEU A 259 -13.54 -6.05 12.35
N CYS A 260 -14.84 -6.00 12.03
CA CYS A 260 -15.68 -7.18 11.83
C CYS A 260 -15.27 -7.99 10.60
N GLU A 261 -14.90 -7.31 9.51
CA GLU A 261 -14.36 -7.92 8.30
C GLU A 261 -12.97 -8.48 8.60
N LEU A 262 -12.09 -7.71 9.26
CA LEU A 262 -10.73 -8.15 9.59
C LEU A 262 -10.69 -9.43 10.43
N ARG A 263 -11.65 -9.61 11.34
CA ARG A 263 -11.76 -10.80 12.20
C ARG A 263 -12.03 -12.09 11.42
N GLY A 264 -12.65 -12.02 10.23
CA GLY A 264 -13.18 -13.20 9.54
C GLY A 264 -12.52 -13.55 8.21
N GLN A 265 -11.55 -12.75 7.73
CA GLN A 265 -11.12 -12.80 6.33
C GLN A 265 -9.79 -13.52 6.08
N LEU A 266 -9.04 -13.92 7.11
CA LEU A 266 -7.77 -14.64 6.93
C LEU A 266 -7.87 -16.04 7.50
N ASP A 267 -7.68 -17.05 6.65
CA ASP A 267 -7.51 -18.42 7.12
C ASP A 267 -6.23 -18.54 7.97
N PRO A 268 -6.17 -19.39 9.02
CA PRO A 268 -4.97 -19.55 9.83
C PRO A 268 -3.70 -19.84 9.01
N LYS A 269 -3.79 -20.61 7.91
CA LYS A 269 -2.65 -20.91 7.05
C LYS A 269 -2.18 -19.69 6.28
N GLU A 270 -3.12 -18.88 5.78
CA GLU A 270 -2.82 -17.61 5.11
C GLU A 270 -2.15 -16.64 6.08
N ASN A 271 -2.71 -16.53 7.28
CA ASN A 271 -2.18 -15.68 8.34
C ASN A 271 -0.73 -16.04 8.70
N ASP A 272 -0.41 -17.33 8.82
CA ASP A 272 0.96 -17.80 9.06
C ASP A 272 1.94 -17.38 7.95
N ILE A 273 1.51 -17.49 6.69
CA ILE A 273 2.32 -17.07 5.54
C ILE A 273 2.52 -15.57 5.54
N LEU A 274 1.46 -14.79 5.74
CA LEU A 274 1.50 -13.34 5.75
C LEU A 274 2.35 -12.81 6.92
N GLN A 275 2.20 -13.39 8.11
CA GLN A 275 3.01 -13.06 9.28
C GLN A 275 4.50 -13.34 9.05
N SER A 276 4.82 -14.43 8.35
CA SER A 276 6.20 -14.79 8.03
C SER A 276 6.82 -13.96 6.90
N THR A 277 5.98 -13.25 6.13
CA THR A 277 6.35 -12.41 4.98
C THR A 277 6.52 -10.95 5.40
N VAL A 278 5.63 -10.46 6.24
CA VAL A 278 5.52 -9.05 6.59
C VAL A 278 6.08 -8.84 7.99
N SER A 279 7.13 -8.04 8.10
CA SER A 279 7.82 -7.75 9.38
C SER A 279 7.03 -6.80 10.31
N HIS A 280 5.76 -7.10 10.58
CA HIS A 280 4.86 -6.30 11.42
C HIS A 280 4.13 -7.19 12.45
N PRO A 281 4.85 -7.78 13.43
CA PRO A 281 4.28 -8.77 14.35
C PRO A 281 3.11 -8.23 15.18
N PHE A 282 3.02 -6.91 15.39
CA PHE A 282 1.95 -6.29 16.16
C PHE A 282 0.62 -6.21 15.40
N LEU A 283 0.65 -6.06 14.07
CA LEU A 283 -0.58 -6.10 13.25
C LEU A 283 -1.21 -7.50 13.32
N PHE A 284 -0.39 -8.54 13.19
CA PHE A 284 -0.86 -9.93 13.29
C PHE A 284 -1.25 -10.31 14.72
N GLY A 285 -0.54 -9.79 15.73
CA GLY A 285 -0.95 -9.94 17.13
C GLY A 285 -2.32 -9.29 17.40
N PHE A 286 -2.58 -8.12 16.80
CA PHE A 286 -3.87 -7.46 16.88
C PHE A 286 -4.97 -8.25 16.16
N LEU A 287 -4.71 -8.73 14.94
CA LEU A 287 -5.66 -9.58 14.21
C LEU A 287 -6.06 -10.81 15.02
N LYS A 288 -5.09 -11.49 15.64
CA LYS A 288 -5.37 -12.62 16.54
C LYS A 288 -6.21 -12.21 17.74
N MET A 289 -5.92 -11.08 18.36
CA MET A 289 -6.73 -10.56 19.47
C MET A 289 -8.18 -10.30 19.01
N LEU A 290 -8.41 -9.78 17.79
CA LEU A 290 -9.77 -9.53 17.29
C LEU A 290 -10.65 -10.80 17.26
N GLU A 291 -10.06 -11.98 17.05
CA GLU A 291 -10.77 -13.27 17.08
C GLU A 291 -11.37 -13.59 18.46
N GLU A 292 -10.71 -13.12 19.53
CA GLU A 292 -11.08 -13.39 20.92
C GLU A 292 -12.12 -12.38 21.46
N LEU A 293 -12.29 -11.23 20.79
CA LEU A 293 -13.17 -10.16 21.23
C LEU A 293 -14.65 -10.42 20.91
N ASN A 294 -15.50 -10.12 21.88
CA ASN A 294 -16.94 -10.08 21.68
C ASN A 294 -17.39 -8.77 20.98
N GLY A 295 -18.65 -8.73 20.54
CA GLY A 295 -19.18 -7.58 19.79
C GLY A 295 -19.16 -6.24 20.56
N THR A 296 -19.27 -6.27 21.89
CA THR A 296 -19.16 -5.04 22.71
C THR A 296 -17.73 -4.55 22.73
N GLU A 297 -16.77 -5.45 22.93
CA GLU A 297 -15.34 -5.11 22.96
C GLU A 297 -14.84 -4.56 21.62
N LEU A 298 -15.26 -5.18 20.51
CA LEU A 298 -14.96 -4.69 19.15
C LEU A 298 -15.47 -3.27 18.90
N ASN A 299 -16.66 -2.93 19.42
CA ASN A 299 -17.23 -1.58 19.27
C ASN A 299 -16.54 -0.53 20.14
N GLU A 300 -15.87 -0.94 21.22
CA GLU A 300 -15.12 -0.03 22.09
C GLU A 300 -13.69 0.23 21.57
N LEU A 301 -13.11 -0.69 20.80
CA LEU A 301 -11.74 -0.56 20.26
C LEU A 301 -11.51 0.79 19.56
N PRO A 302 -12.28 1.22 18.53
CA PRO A 302 -12.00 2.50 17.86
C PRO A 302 -12.03 3.71 18.81
N LYS A 303 -12.81 3.66 19.89
CA LYS A 303 -12.87 4.74 20.89
C LYS A 303 -11.59 4.78 21.73
N GLU A 304 -11.10 3.62 22.15
CA GLU A 304 -9.83 3.51 22.87
C GLU A 304 -8.65 3.86 21.95
N GLY A 305 -8.64 3.34 20.72
CA GLY A 305 -7.70 3.68 19.66
C GLY A 305 -7.62 5.19 19.42
N LEU A 306 -8.76 5.90 19.43
CA LEU A 306 -8.76 7.36 19.26
C LEU A 306 -8.04 8.08 20.41
N ILE A 307 -8.28 7.65 21.65
CA ILE A 307 -7.58 8.17 22.83
C ILE A 307 -6.07 7.89 22.72
N HIS A 308 -5.69 6.69 22.30
CA HIS A 308 -4.29 6.31 22.11
C HIS A 308 -3.63 7.10 20.98
N TYR A 309 -4.33 7.34 19.89
CA TYR A 309 -3.87 8.16 18.77
C TYR A 309 -3.61 9.61 19.20
N ILE A 310 -4.54 10.23 19.92
CA ILE A 310 -4.35 11.59 20.47
C ILE A 310 -3.12 11.65 21.37
N ASN A 311 -2.92 10.65 22.23
CA ASN A 311 -1.76 10.58 23.12
C ASN A 311 -0.45 10.39 22.35
N LEU A 312 -0.43 9.54 21.33
CA LEU A 312 0.74 9.33 20.47
C LEU A 312 1.08 10.60 19.69
N GLN A 313 0.07 11.26 19.11
CA GLN A 313 0.23 12.50 18.37
C GLN A 313 0.76 13.62 19.27
N LYS A 314 0.28 13.72 20.52
CA LYS A 314 0.79 14.67 21.51
C LYS A 314 2.27 14.38 21.82
N ALA A 315 2.62 13.13 22.12
CA ALA A 315 4.01 12.75 22.40
C ALA A 315 4.93 13.02 21.20
N PHE A 316 4.45 12.78 19.97
CA PHE A 316 5.20 13.09 18.76
C PHE A 316 5.37 14.60 18.57
N SER A 317 4.32 15.39 18.83
CA SER A 317 4.38 16.86 18.76
C SER A 317 5.34 17.45 19.79
N GLU A 318 5.33 16.92 21.02
CA GLU A 318 6.30 17.28 22.06
C GLU A 318 7.73 16.93 21.65
N PHE A 319 7.93 15.75 21.06
CA PHE A 319 9.23 15.36 20.49
C PHE A 319 9.67 16.34 19.39
N LEU A 320 8.78 16.71 18.47
CA LEU A 320 9.09 17.68 17.42
C LEU A 320 9.31 19.11 17.94
N GLY A 321 8.77 19.43 19.11
CA GLY A 321 8.93 20.73 19.77
C GLY A 321 10.30 20.95 20.42
N ILE A 322 11.12 19.91 20.57
CA ILE A 322 12.43 20.03 21.21
C ILE A 322 13.33 20.96 20.42
N GLU A 323 13.96 21.88 21.14
CA GLU A 323 14.97 22.75 20.56
C GLU A 323 16.36 22.12 20.65
N ILE A 324 17.05 22.07 19.52
CA ILE A 324 18.45 21.69 19.46
C ILE A 324 19.31 22.83 18.88
N PRO A 325 20.57 22.98 19.32
CA PRO A 325 21.50 23.92 18.69
C PRO A 325 21.78 23.50 17.24
N TRP A 326 21.56 24.41 16.29
CA TRP A 326 21.71 24.14 14.86
C TRP A 326 22.52 25.21 14.13
N GLY A 327 23.24 24.79 13.09
CA GLY A 327 24.06 25.66 12.24
C GLY A 327 25.36 26.17 12.91
N ARG A 328 26.10 27.03 12.20
CA ARG A 328 27.38 27.59 12.68
C ARG A 328 27.24 28.42 13.95
N HIS A 329 26.12 29.15 14.06
CA HIS A 329 25.83 30.02 15.20
C HIS A 329 25.20 29.28 16.39
N LYS A 330 24.94 27.97 16.28
CA LYS A 330 24.30 27.14 17.32
C LYS A 330 22.95 27.72 17.79
N THR A 331 22.20 28.34 16.89
CA THR A 331 20.86 28.86 17.20
C THR A 331 19.96 27.71 17.60
N LYS A 332 19.22 27.86 18.69
CA LYS A 332 18.21 26.88 19.10
C LYS A 332 17.08 26.88 18.08
N MET A 333 16.77 25.72 17.52
CA MET A 333 15.69 25.51 16.58
C MET A 333 14.92 24.25 16.95
N SER A 334 13.58 24.31 16.85
CA SER A 334 12.74 23.14 17.07
C SER A 334 13.00 22.07 16.00
N LEU A 335 12.84 20.78 16.35
CA LEU A 335 12.94 19.70 15.38
C LEU A 335 11.91 19.84 14.26
N ASN A 336 10.70 20.34 14.55
CA ASN A 336 9.70 20.62 13.53
C ASN A 336 10.22 21.61 12.47
N THR A 337 10.77 22.74 12.92
CA THR A 337 11.37 23.73 12.00
C THR A 337 12.50 23.12 11.18
N LEU A 338 13.34 22.30 11.81
CA LEU A 338 14.45 21.63 11.13
C LEU A 338 13.97 20.60 10.11
N LEU A 339 12.94 19.81 10.44
CA LEU A 339 12.32 18.85 9.55
C LEU A 339 11.77 19.53 8.30
N LEU A 340 10.94 20.57 8.49
CA LEU A 340 10.29 21.29 7.38
C LEU A 340 11.32 22.03 6.51
N SER A 341 12.32 22.65 7.13
CA SER A 341 13.33 23.43 6.40
C SER A 341 14.39 22.56 5.69
N ASN A 342 14.52 21.29 6.10
CA ASN A 342 15.54 20.38 5.58
C ASN A 342 14.96 19.03 5.15
N PHE A 343 13.71 18.98 4.70
CA PHE A 343 13.01 17.72 4.39
C PHE A 343 13.79 16.84 3.39
N SER A 344 14.55 17.44 2.48
CA SER A 344 15.41 16.75 1.51
C SER A 344 16.81 16.35 2.04
N ARG A 345 17.16 16.74 3.28
CA ARG A 345 18.50 16.59 3.91
C ARG A 345 18.40 16.23 5.40
N LEU A 346 17.44 15.38 5.75
CA LEU A 346 17.18 14.99 7.14
C LEU A 346 18.29 14.15 7.77
N ASP A 347 19.18 13.56 6.96
CA ASP A 347 20.37 12.84 7.44
C ASP A 347 21.29 13.73 8.29
N LEU A 348 21.36 15.03 7.97
CA LEU A 348 22.11 16.01 8.74
C LEU A 348 21.47 16.27 10.10
N VAL A 349 20.13 16.30 10.15
CA VAL A 349 19.36 16.49 11.40
C VAL A 349 19.52 15.27 12.29
N GLY A 350 19.40 14.06 11.73
CA GLY A 350 19.61 12.79 12.45
C GLY A 350 20.99 12.70 13.10
N LYS A 351 22.06 13.13 12.42
CA LYS A 351 23.42 13.17 12.99
C LYS A 351 23.56 14.14 14.17
N ALA A 352 22.89 15.29 14.13
CA ALA A 352 22.91 16.25 15.23
C ALA A 352 22.16 15.73 16.45
N LEU A 353 21.03 15.05 16.23
CA LEU A 353 20.21 14.44 17.28
C LEU A 353 20.95 13.39 18.10
N LYS A 354 21.77 12.57 17.45
CA LYS A 354 22.58 11.54 18.14
C LYS A 354 23.53 12.11 19.20
N LYS A 355 23.82 13.41 19.16
CA LYS A 355 24.70 14.11 20.12
C LYS A 355 23.94 14.89 21.20
N SER A 356 22.61 15.03 21.06
CA SER A 356 21.80 15.84 21.96
C SER A 356 21.12 14.97 23.01
N GLU A 357 21.52 15.09 24.28
CA GLU A 357 20.90 14.34 25.38
C GLU A 357 19.41 14.62 25.52
N THR A 358 18.99 15.89 25.38
CA THR A 358 17.57 16.28 25.41
C THR A 358 16.75 15.57 24.34
N ALA A 359 17.30 15.46 23.14
CA ALA A 359 16.59 14.81 22.04
C ALA A 359 16.58 13.28 22.17
N LEU A 360 17.65 12.69 22.71
CA LEU A 360 17.69 11.27 23.04
C LEU A 360 16.67 10.92 24.13
N GLU A 361 16.51 11.77 25.14
CA GLU A 361 15.54 11.55 26.21
C GLU A 361 14.10 11.61 25.71
N ALA A 362 13.74 12.64 24.95
CA ALA A 362 12.40 12.71 24.38
C ALA A 362 12.12 11.61 23.35
N LYS A 363 13.14 11.19 22.57
CA LYS A 363 13.04 9.99 21.74
C LYS A 363 12.65 8.77 22.59
N ARG A 364 13.28 8.56 23.76
CA ARG A 364 12.91 7.47 24.66
C ARG A 364 11.47 7.59 25.16
N GLN A 365 11.02 8.79 25.48
CA GLN A 365 9.65 9.05 25.95
C GLN A 365 8.61 8.73 24.87
N LEU A 366 8.86 9.16 23.62
CA LEU A 366 8.01 8.82 22.48
C LEU A 366 7.96 7.31 22.23
N GLU A 367 9.13 6.65 22.20
CA GLU A 367 9.24 5.20 22.01
C GLU A 367 8.61 4.40 23.16
N ALA A 368 8.66 4.91 24.39
CA ALA A 368 7.98 4.31 25.54
C ALA A 368 6.46 4.44 25.41
N THR A 369 5.96 5.59 24.97
CA THR A 369 4.54 5.81 24.68
C THR A 369 4.06 4.88 23.56
N ALA A 370 4.78 4.80 22.46
CA ALA A 370 4.49 3.89 21.35
C ALA A 370 4.47 2.43 21.82
N GLN A 371 5.47 2.00 22.61
CA GLN A 371 5.52 0.65 23.17
C GLN A 371 4.30 0.34 24.05
N LYS A 372 3.88 1.30 24.87
CA LYS A 372 2.73 1.15 25.76
C LYS A 372 1.46 0.92 24.95
N ILE A 373 1.23 1.73 23.92
CA ILE A 373 0.08 1.60 23.01
C ILE A 373 0.09 0.21 22.34
N MET A 374 1.23 -0.19 21.77
CA MET A 374 1.36 -1.50 21.12
C MET A 374 1.06 -2.68 22.05
N ARG A 375 1.45 -2.58 23.33
CA ARG A 375 1.13 -3.61 24.34
C ARG A 375 -0.35 -3.60 24.70
N MET A 376 -0.94 -2.43 24.93
CA MET A 376 -2.36 -2.31 25.29
C MET A 376 -3.26 -2.87 24.20
N ALA A 377 -2.93 -2.60 22.93
CA ALA A 377 -3.66 -3.08 21.78
C ALA A 377 -3.42 -4.57 21.44
N THR A 378 -2.50 -5.25 22.13
CA THR A 378 -2.20 -6.68 21.87
C THR A 378 -2.32 -7.60 23.09
N GLN A 379 -2.68 -7.07 24.27
CA GLN A 379 -2.68 -7.81 25.54
C GLN A 379 -4.04 -7.80 26.27
N LYS A 380 -5.16 -7.55 25.57
CA LYS A 380 -6.49 -7.73 26.17
C LYS A 380 -6.89 -9.22 26.11
N GLY A 381 -6.34 -9.99 27.04
CA GLY A 381 -6.66 -11.39 27.33
C GLY A 381 -6.41 -11.71 28.80
#